data_AF-A0A4R5QIS4-F1
#
_entry.id   AF-A0A4R5QIS4-F1
#
_cell.length_a   1.000
_cell.length_b   1.000
_cell.length_c   1.000
_cell.angle_alpha   90.00
_cell.angle_beta   90.00
_cell.angle_gamma   90.00
#
_symmetry.space_group_name_H-M   'P 1'
#
loop_
_entity.id
_entity.type
_entity.pdbx_description
1 polymer ?
#
loop_
_entity_poly.entity_id
_entity_poly.type
_entity_poly.pdbx_seq_one_letter_code
_entity_poly.pdbx_strand_id
1 'polypeptide(L)'
;MAYNRKVISTGETPMAKASPGRPRTQRAQKSKAQEAPPETHGDEGAEQPAFLKQLESLNIGELRRVITFAEARIREREASEKAATREELQKLAQERGFSMTDLFGELVPHASAKRGRKSGEPGKSERAPVEAKYRGPNGELWSGRGRMPKWLHVAEAEGQPRDSFLISPE
;
A
#
# COMPACT_ATOMS: atom_id res chain seq x y z
N MET A 1 48.72 32.87 -4.74
CA MET A 1 48.64 34.34 -4.94
C MET A 1 48.64 34.63 -6.43
N ALA A 2 47.97 35.72 -6.85
CA ALA A 2 47.62 36.13 -8.24
C ALA A 2 46.42 35.36 -8.82
N TYR A 3 45.15 35.78 -8.75
CA TYR A 3 44.45 37.06 -8.95
C TYR A 3 44.27 37.46 -10.43
N ASN A 4 43.02 37.90 -10.73
CA ASN A 4 42.53 38.67 -11.90
C ASN A 4 41.98 37.87 -13.10
N ARG A 5 40.83 38.21 -13.73
CA ARG A 5 39.90 39.35 -13.58
C ARG A 5 38.68 39.13 -14.50
N LYS A 6 37.48 39.23 -13.90
CA LYS A 6 36.29 40.00 -14.34
C LYS A 6 36.04 40.16 -15.85
N VAL A 7 34.86 39.72 -16.30
CA VAL A 7 33.99 40.53 -17.17
C VAL A 7 32.54 40.23 -16.85
N ILE A 8 31.89 41.26 -16.32
CA ILE A 8 30.44 41.40 -16.19
C ILE A 8 30.02 42.10 -17.49
N SER A 9 29.08 41.53 -18.24
CA SER A 9 28.41 42.24 -19.33
C SER A 9 26.91 42.23 -19.06
N THR A 10 26.46 43.42 -18.70
CA THR A 10 25.11 43.97 -18.72
C THR A 10 24.40 43.71 -20.05
N GLY A 11 23.09 43.47 -19.97
CA GLY A 11 22.15 43.40 -21.07
C GLY A 11 20.73 43.58 -20.55
N GLU A 12 20.42 44.80 -20.12
CA GLU A 12 19.12 45.24 -19.65
C GLU A 12 18.32 45.90 -20.81
N THR A 13 17.04 45.50 -20.96
CA THR A 13 15.88 46.30 -21.48
C THR A 13 15.72 46.42 -23.03
N PRO A 14 14.49 46.47 -23.63
CA PRO A 14 13.27 47.02 -23.07
C PRO A 14 11.90 46.34 -23.32
N MET A 15 10.94 46.94 -22.62
CA MET A 15 9.51 46.70 -22.49
C MET A 15 8.67 46.64 -23.78
N ALA A 16 7.54 45.94 -23.61
CA ALA A 16 6.20 46.25 -24.12
C ALA A 16 5.87 46.05 -25.61
N LYS A 17 5.07 45.00 -25.87
CA LYS A 17 3.84 45.15 -26.67
C LYS A 17 2.67 44.49 -25.96
N ALA A 18 1.68 45.32 -25.63
CA ALA A 18 0.38 44.94 -25.14
C ALA A 18 -0.59 44.64 -26.31
N SER A 19 -1.58 43.79 -26.01
CA SER A 19 -2.88 43.61 -26.67
C SER A 19 -3.00 42.81 -27.99
N PRO A 20 -4.17 42.19 -28.30
CA PRO A 20 -5.43 42.20 -27.54
C PRO A 20 -5.99 40.81 -27.17
N GLY A 21 -6.76 40.80 -26.08
CA GLY A 21 -8.01 40.05 -25.91
C GLY A 21 -8.07 38.58 -26.31
N ARG A 22 -7.75 37.67 -25.38
CA ARG A 22 -8.47 36.39 -25.33
C ARG A 22 -9.79 36.64 -24.61
N PRO A 23 -10.94 36.22 -25.18
CA PRO A 23 -12.23 36.48 -24.57
C PRO A 23 -12.25 35.85 -23.17
N ARG A 24 -12.58 36.71 -22.21
CA ARG A 24 -13.08 36.38 -20.88
C ARG A 24 -14.28 35.45 -21.08
N THR A 25 -14.04 34.14 -21.12
CA THR A 25 -15.11 33.16 -21.04
C THR A 25 -15.79 33.40 -19.71
N GLN A 26 -16.99 33.94 -19.82
CA GLN A 26 -17.87 34.21 -18.70
C GLN A 26 -18.04 32.91 -17.92
N ARG A 27 -17.67 32.99 -16.65
CA ARG A 27 -18.53 32.63 -15.53
C ARG A 27 -19.56 31.55 -15.85
N ALA A 28 -19.30 30.39 -15.27
CA ALA A 28 -20.29 29.49 -14.68
C ALA A 28 -21.43 29.03 -15.61
N GLN A 29 -21.36 27.76 -15.99
CA GLN A 29 -22.32 26.82 -15.44
C GLN A 29 -21.55 25.63 -14.88
N LYS A 30 -21.24 25.73 -13.58
CA LYS A 30 -21.17 24.57 -12.70
C LYS A 30 -22.54 23.92 -12.86
N SER A 31 -22.63 22.88 -13.69
CA SER A 31 -23.76 21.97 -13.70
C SER A 31 -23.82 21.36 -12.30
N LYS A 32 -24.58 22.04 -11.43
CA LYS A 32 -25.47 21.49 -10.42
C LYS A 32 -25.58 19.96 -10.65
N ALA A 33 -24.79 19.14 -9.96
CA ALA A 33 -25.10 18.73 -8.60
C ALA A 33 -26.62 18.85 -8.38
N GLN A 34 -27.37 18.01 -9.09
CA GLN A 34 -28.42 17.26 -8.40
C GLN A 34 -27.62 16.31 -7.47
N GLU A 35 -27.15 16.68 -6.28
CA GLU A 35 -27.95 17.13 -5.13
C GLU A 35 -29.40 16.72 -5.32
N ALA A 36 -29.58 15.39 -5.27
CA ALA A 36 -30.81 14.81 -4.76
C ALA A 36 -31.23 15.63 -3.53
N PRO A 37 -32.52 15.95 -3.39
CA PRO A 37 -33.01 16.80 -2.32
C PRO A 37 -32.41 16.32 -0.99
N PRO A 38 -32.04 17.23 -0.06
CA PRO A 38 -31.98 16.79 1.32
C PRO A 38 -33.38 16.27 1.62
N GLU A 39 -33.53 14.96 1.73
CA GLU A 39 -34.76 14.38 2.24
C GLU A 39 -34.87 14.86 3.68
N THR A 40 -35.51 16.02 3.81
CA THR A 40 -35.89 16.62 5.06
C THR A 40 -36.86 15.67 5.71
N HIS A 41 -36.47 15.22 6.90
CA HIS A 41 -37.36 15.01 8.04
C HIS A 41 -38.61 14.15 7.81
N GLY A 42 -38.56 12.98 8.42
CA GLY A 42 -39.72 12.43 9.11
C GLY A 42 -40.78 11.85 8.20
N ASP A 43 -40.49 10.67 7.65
CA ASP A 43 -41.56 9.70 7.45
C ASP A 43 -42.00 9.20 8.84
N GLU A 44 -42.83 10.02 9.51
CA GLU A 44 -43.62 9.61 10.66
C GLU A 44 -44.67 8.60 10.20
N GLY A 45 -44.27 7.33 10.01
CA GLY A 45 -45.23 6.26 9.73
C GLY A 45 -44.72 5.01 9.04
N ALA A 46 -43.55 5.02 8.39
CA ALA A 46 -42.98 3.77 7.89
C ALA A 46 -42.51 2.92 9.07
N GLU A 47 -43.19 1.80 9.31
CA GLU A 47 -42.73 0.79 10.25
C GLU A 47 -41.27 0.47 9.95
N GLN A 48 -40.39 0.79 10.90
CA GLN A 48 -38.99 0.39 10.85
C GLN A 48 -38.94 -1.10 10.47
N PRO A 49 -38.16 -1.50 9.44
CA PRO A 49 -38.08 -2.87 9.02
C PRO A 49 -37.77 -3.76 10.22
N ALA A 50 -38.42 -4.92 10.31
CA ALA A 50 -38.44 -5.74 11.53
C ALA A 50 -37.04 -6.03 12.11
N PHE A 51 -36.00 -6.09 11.26
CA PHE A 51 -34.62 -6.30 11.69
C PHE A 51 -34.06 -5.12 12.51
N LEU A 52 -34.48 -3.88 12.26
CA LEU A 52 -34.05 -2.70 13.03
C LEU A 52 -34.65 -2.70 14.43
N LYS A 53 -35.93 -3.07 14.57
CA LYS A 53 -36.57 -3.27 15.89
C LYS A 53 -35.82 -4.31 16.73
N GLN A 54 -35.25 -5.34 16.09
CA GLN A 54 -34.46 -6.34 16.79
C GLN A 54 -33.12 -5.78 17.32
N LEU A 55 -32.53 -4.78 16.67
CA LEU A 55 -31.30 -4.14 17.14
C LEU A 55 -31.51 -3.38 18.46
N GLU A 56 -32.70 -2.85 18.71
CA GLU A 56 -33.02 -2.12 19.94
C GLU A 56 -32.93 -3.01 21.19
N SER A 57 -33.09 -4.33 21.04
CA SER A 57 -32.98 -5.31 22.13
C SER A 57 -31.54 -5.77 22.42
N LEU A 58 -30.59 -5.46 21.53
CA LEU A 58 -29.21 -5.94 21.62
C LEU A 58 -28.35 -5.04 22.53
N ASN A 59 -27.39 -5.64 23.23
CA ASN A 59 -26.41 -4.87 23.99
C ASN A 59 -25.29 -4.32 23.09
N ILE A 60 -24.47 -3.41 23.62
CA ILE A 60 -23.37 -2.76 22.87
C ILE A 60 -22.39 -3.78 22.26
N GLY A 61 -22.10 -4.88 22.95
CA GLY A 61 -21.22 -5.92 22.44
C GLY A 61 -21.80 -6.67 21.24
N GLU A 62 -23.11 -6.95 21.28
CA GLU A 62 -23.84 -7.58 20.20
C GLU A 62 -24.01 -6.64 19.00
N LEU A 63 -24.33 -5.36 19.24
CA LEU A 63 -24.39 -4.34 18.21
C LEU A 63 -23.05 -4.18 17.47
N ARG A 64 -21.92 -4.20 18.20
CA ARG A 64 -20.58 -4.20 17.59
C ARG A 64 -20.36 -5.44 16.69
N ARG A 65 -20.82 -6.63 17.13
CA ARG A 65 -20.74 -7.84 16.30
C ARG A 65 -21.59 -7.69 15.03
N VAL A 66 -22.81 -7.16 15.13
CA VAL A 66 -23.68 -6.88 13.98
C VAL A 66 -22.99 -5.95 12.99
N ILE A 67 -22.34 -4.87 13.45
CA ILE A 67 -21.58 -3.96 12.58
C ILE A 67 -20.48 -4.73 11.84
N THR A 68 -19.62 -5.45 12.56
CA THR A 68 -18.52 -6.19 11.92
C THR A 68 -19.01 -7.25 10.92
N PHE A 69 -20.11 -7.93 11.23
CA PHE A 69 -20.71 -8.92 10.36
C PHE A 69 -21.36 -8.28 9.12
N ALA A 70 -22.08 -7.18 9.31
CA ALA A 70 -22.71 -6.44 8.22
C ALA A 70 -21.65 -5.88 7.26
N GLU A 71 -20.57 -5.28 7.77
CA GLU A 71 -19.45 -4.80 6.95
C GLU A 71 -18.76 -5.92 6.16
N ALA A 72 -18.62 -7.11 6.76
CA ALA A 72 -18.09 -8.27 6.05
C ALA A 72 -19.04 -8.71 4.93
N ARG A 73 -20.35 -8.74 5.20
CA ARG A 73 -21.38 -9.11 4.21
C ARG A 73 -21.53 -8.10 3.08
N ILE A 74 -21.40 -6.81 3.36
CA ILE A 74 -21.36 -5.76 2.34
C ILE A 74 -20.17 -6.01 1.41
N ARG A 75 -18.97 -6.20 1.97
CA ARG A 75 -17.75 -6.47 1.16
C ARG A 75 -17.87 -7.73 0.31
N GLU A 76 -18.43 -8.81 0.85
CA GLU A 76 -18.66 -10.04 0.11
C GLU A 76 -19.63 -9.84 -1.06
N ARG A 77 -20.77 -9.18 -0.81
CA ARG A 77 -21.76 -8.88 -1.85
C ARG A 77 -21.16 -7.99 -2.94
N GLU A 78 -20.52 -6.90 -2.57
CA GLU A 78 -19.85 -6.02 -3.53
C GLU A 78 -18.78 -6.76 -4.35
N ALA A 79 -17.99 -7.64 -3.72
CA ALA A 79 -16.98 -8.42 -4.43
C ALA A 79 -17.62 -9.38 -5.44
N SER A 80 -18.72 -10.04 -5.06
CA SER A 80 -19.48 -10.92 -5.95
C SER A 80 -20.14 -10.16 -7.11
N GLU A 81 -20.71 -8.98 -6.85
CA GLU A 81 -21.30 -8.13 -7.87
C GLU A 81 -20.23 -7.61 -8.84
N LYS A 82 -19.07 -7.14 -8.33
CA LYS A 82 -17.92 -6.75 -9.16
C LYS A 82 -17.40 -7.91 -10.00
N ALA A 83 -17.38 -9.13 -9.46
CA ALA A 83 -16.95 -10.32 -10.19
C ALA A 83 -17.95 -10.69 -11.29
N ALA A 84 -19.26 -10.66 -11.01
CA ALA A 84 -20.31 -10.91 -11.98
C ALA A 84 -20.26 -9.88 -13.12
N THR A 85 -20.17 -8.59 -12.81
CA THR A 85 -20.02 -7.52 -13.81
C THR A 85 -18.76 -7.72 -14.67
N ARG A 86 -17.65 -8.15 -14.06
CA ARG A 86 -16.41 -8.43 -14.80
C ARG A 86 -16.59 -9.59 -15.76
N GLU A 87 -17.28 -10.65 -15.36
CA GLU A 87 -17.56 -11.80 -16.21
C GLU A 87 -18.45 -11.42 -17.40
N GLU A 88 -19.51 -10.65 -17.16
CA GLU A 88 -20.38 -10.13 -18.21
C GLU A 88 -19.61 -9.27 -19.22
N LEU A 89 -18.78 -8.34 -18.72
CA LEU A 89 -17.92 -7.51 -19.58
C LEU A 89 -16.92 -8.34 -20.37
N GLN A 90 -16.32 -9.34 -19.74
CA GLN A 90 -15.36 -10.23 -20.40
C GLN A 90 -16.05 -11.05 -21.50
N LYS A 91 -17.25 -11.59 -21.24
CA LYS A 91 -18.03 -12.34 -22.22
C LYS A 91 -18.39 -11.44 -23.40
N LEU A 92 -18.87 -10.23 -23.15
CA LEU A 92 -19.20 -9.27 -24.20
C LEU A 92 -17.98 -8.90 -25.05
N ALA A 93 -16.81 -8.70 -24.41
CA ALA A 93 -15.56 -8.45 -25.13
C ALA A 93 -15.18 -9.62 -26.05
N GLN A 94 -15.24 -10.85 -25.51
CA GLN A 94 -14.91 -12.07 -26.24
C GLN A 94 -15.85 -12.33 -27.42
N GLU A 95 -17.15 -12.09 -27.26
CA GLU A 95 -18.14 -12.18 -28.34
C GLU A 95 -17.82 -11.22 -29.49
N ARG A 96 -17.15 -10.10 -29.20
CA ARG A 96 -16.70 -9.12 -30.20
C ARG A 96 -15.26 -9.33 -30.66
N GLY A 97 -14.61 -10.41 -30.23
CA GLY A 97 -13.25 -10.76 -30.61
C GLY A 97 -12.15 -9.96 -29.90
N PHE A 98 -12.47 -9.29 -28.78
CA PHE A 98 -11.50 -8.56 -27.96
C PHE A 98 -11.19 -9.33 -26.68
N SER A 99 -9.92 -9.35 -26.27
CA SER A 99 -9.54 -9.76 -24.92
C SER A 99 -9.55 -8.56 -23.95
N MET A 100 -9.60 -8.83 -22.65
CA MET A 100 -9.50 -7.77 -21.64
C MET A 100 -8.17 -6.99 -21.75
N THR A 101 -7.11 -7.63 -22.23
CA THR A 101 -5.81 -7.01 -22.50
C THR A 101 -5.85 -6.09 -23.72
N ASP A 102 -6.64 -6.41 -24.74
CA ASP A 102 -6.79 -5.55 -25.93
C ASP A 102 -7.59 -4.27 -25.60
N LEU A 103 -8.56 -4.36 -24.68
CA LEU A 103 -9.41 -3.24 -24.29
C LEU A 103 -8.75 -2.28 -23.31
N PHE A 104 -7.96 -2.79 -22.36
CA PHE A 104 -7.39 -2.00 -21.26
C PHE A 104 -5.86 -1.98 -21.26
N GLY A 105 -5.20 -2.62 -22.22
CA GLY A 105 -3.75 -2.73 -22.30
C GLY A 105 -3.13 -3.51 -21.13
N GLU A 106 -1.81 -3.38 -20.97
CA GLU A 106 -1.06 -3.91 -19.81
C GLU A 106 -1.27 -3.06 -18.53
N LEU A 107 -2.26 -2.16 -18.51
CA LEU A 107 -2.62 -1.37 -17.33
C LEU A 107 -3.33 -2.20 -16.25
N VAL A 108 -3.77 -3.42 -16.59
CA VAL A 108 -4.32 -4.38 -15.63
C VAL A 108 -3.22 -5.37 -15.27
N PRO A 109 -2.58 -5.27 -14.09
CA PRO A 109 -1.72 -6.34 -13.60
C PRO A 109 -2.58 -7.59 -13.43
N HIS A 110 -2.45 -8.54 -14.36
CA HIS A 110 -3.07 -9.84 -14.23
C HIS A 110 -2.59 -10.44 -12.90
N ALA A 111 -3.52 -10.84 -12.03
CA ALA A 111 -3.22 -11.57 -10.79
C ALA A 111 -2.45 -12.89 -11.04
N SER A 112 -2.20 -13.24 -12.30
CA SER A 112 -1.44 -14.36 -12.81
C SER A 112 -0.17 -13.91 -13.55
N ALA A 113 0.59 -12.98 -12.99
CA ALA A 113 2.00 -12.85 -13.31
C ALA A 113 2.80 -12.71 -12.00
N LYS A 114 3.05 -13.84 -11.35
CA LYS A 114 4.27 -14.06 -10.55
C LYS A 114 5.50 -13.92 -11.47
N ARG A 115 5.69 -12.76 -12.10
CA ARG A 115 6.91 -12.42 -12.82
C ARG A 115 7.80 -11.73 -11.80
N GLY A 116 8.72 -12.49 -11.21
CA GLY A 116 9.89 -11.91 -10.53
C GLY A 116 10.04 -12.14 -9.03
N ARG A 117 9.08 -12.78 -8.32
CA ARG A 117 9.50 -13.54 -7.13
C ARG A 117 9.90 -14.91 -7.62
N LYS A 118 11.18 -15.02 -8.03
CA LYS A 118 11.93 -16.24 -7.77
C LYS A 118 11.70 -16.49 -6.28
N SER A 119 10.71 -17.31 -5.96
CA SER A 119 10.77 -18.12 -4.76
C SER A 119 12.17 -18.69 -4.84
N GLY A 120 13.06 -18.17 -4.00
CA GLY A 120 14.18 -18.97 -3.58
C GLY A 120 13.51 -20.23 -3.06
N GLU A 121 13.45 -21.26 -3.90
CA GLU A 121 13.92 -22.56 -3.48
C GLU A 121 15.00 -22.28 -2.43
N PRO A 122 14.97 -22.88 -1.23
CA PRO A 122 16.18 -22.94 -0.43
C PRO A 122 17.15 -23.76 -1.26
N GLY A 123 17.74 -23.11 -2.27
CA GLY A 123 18.87 -23.53 -3.02
C GLY A 123 19.89 -23.71 -1.94
N LYS A 124 20.05 -24.98 -1.61
CA LYS A 124 21.05 -25.57 -0.77
C LYS A 124 22.38 -25.08 -1.34
N SER A 125 22.75 -23.84 -1.05
CA SER A 125 24.14 -23.47 -1.02
C SER A 125 24.64 -24.21 0.21
N GLU A 126 25.08 -25.44 -0.02
CA GLU A 126 26.09 -26.13 0.78
C GLU A 126 27.33 -25.24 0.83
N ARG A 127 27.21 -24.10 1.52
CA ARG A 127 28.35 -23.54 2.21
C ARG A 127 28.40 -24.36 3.48
N ALA A 128 29.42 -25.18 3.59
CA ALA A 128 29.68 -26.01 4.77
C ALA A 128 29.38 -25.19 6.03
N PRO A 129 28.67 -25.75 7.03
CA PRO A 129 28.47 -25.09 8.30
C PRO A 129 29.85 -24.66 8.84
N VAL A 130 30.10 -23.35 8.85
CA VAL A 130 31.34 -22.82 9.42
C VAL A 130 31.22 -23.03 10.92
N GLU A 131 32.23 -23.64 11.52
CA GLU A 131 32.32 -23.87 12.96
C GLU A 131 32.01 -22.58 13.71
N ALA A 132 31.16 -22.70 14.73
CA ALA A 132 30.84 -21.57 15.58
C ALA A 132 32.09 -21.18 16.35
N LYS A 133 32.58 -19.96 16.13
CA LYS A 133 33.75 -19.42 16.81
C LYS A 133 33.41 -18.93 18.21
N TYR A 134 32.15 -18.58 18.48
CA TYR A 134 31.70 -18.02 19.75
C TYR A 134 30.46 -18.76 20.29
N ARG A 135 30.39 -18.97 21.62
CA ARG A 135 29.26 -19.56 22.35
C ARG A 135 28.79 -18.64 23.46
N GLY A 136 27.51 -18.26 23.43
CA GLY A 136 26.85 -17.47 24.46
C GLY A 136 26.43 -18.29 25.68
N PRO A 137 26.03 -17.63 26.78
CA PRO A 137 25.68 -18.27 28.05
C PRO A 137 24.48 -19.22 27.95
N ASN A 138 23.57 -18.98 27.01
CA ASN A 138 22.39 -19.81 26.77
C ASN A 138 22.58 -20.85 25.65
N GLY A 139 23.83 -21.10 25.24
CA GLY A 139 24.15 -22.06 24.17
C GLY A 139 23.99 -21.51 22.75
N GLU A 140 23.85 -20.19 22.59
CA GLU A 140 23.78 -19.53 21.30
C GLU A 140 25.15 -19.57 20.60
N LEU A 141 25.18 -19.93 19.32
CA LEU A 141 26.42 -20.11 18.56
C LEU A 141 26.56 -19.02 17.50
N TRP A 142 27.76 -18.45 17.39
CA TRP A 142 28.06 -17.45 16.36
C TRP A 142 29.42 -17.69 15.71
N SER A 143 29.46 -17.76 14.39
CA SER A 143 30.69 -18.00 13.62
C SER A 143 31.62 -16.78 13.51
N GLY A 144 31.23 -15.63 14.09
CA GLY A 144 31.97 -14.37 13.98
C GLY A 144 31.83 -13.67 12.63
N ARG A 145 31.02 -14.22 11.70
CA ARG A 145 30.67 -13.58 10.42
C ARG A 145 29.23 -13.04 10.46
N GLY A 146 29.01 -11.90 9.79
CA GLY A 146 27.68 -11.27 9.69
C GLY A 146 27.36 -10.36 10.88
N ARG A 147 26.07 -10.04 11.04
CA ARG A 147 25.61 -9.19 12.16
C ARG A 147 25.88 -9.88 13.49
N MET A 148 26.44 -9.12 14.43
CA MET A 148 26.71 -9.60 15.78
C MET A 148 25.40 -9.88 16.52
N PRO A 149 25.30 -11.03 17.22
CA PRO A 149 24.09 -11.37 17.96
C PRO A 149 23.92 -10.48 19.19
N LYS A 150 22.67 -10.34 19.64
CA LYS A 150 22.31 -9.44 20.76
C LYS A 150 23.03 -9.79 22.05
N TRP A 151 23.21 -11.08 22.36
CA TRP A 151 23.88 -11.54 23.58
C TRP A 151 25.33 -11.07 23.66
N LEU A 152 26.03 -11.04 22.53
CA LEU A 152 27.42 -10.61 22.50
C LEU A 152 27.54 -9.09 22.60
N HIS A 153 26.60 -8.35 22.02
CA HIS A 153 26.46 -6.91 22.24
C HIS A 153 26.23 -6.56 23.72
N VAL A 154 25.39 -7.33 24.41
CA VAL A 154 25.13 -7.13 25.84
C VAL A 154 26.37 -7.48 26.66
N ALA A 155 27.03 -8.60 26.36
CA ALA A 155 28.23 -9.01 27.08
C ALA A 155 29.40 -8.02 26.92
N GLU A 156 29.62 -7.47 25.72
CA GLU A 156 30.62 -6.41 25.49
C GLU A 156 30.25 -5.12 26.26
N ALA A 157 28.96 -4.78 26.34
CA ALA A 157 28.49 -3.63 27.11
C ALA A 157 28.65 -3.82 28.63
N GLU A 158 28.58 -5.06 29.11
CA GLU A 158 28.84 -5.46 30.51
C GLU A 158 30.35 -5.55 30.82
N GLY A 159 31.22 -5.22 29.85
CA GLY A 159 32.67 -5.21 30.02
C GLY A 159 33.32 -6.58 29.87
N GLN A 160 32.59 -7.60 29.40
CA GLN A 160 33.17 -8.91 29.12
C GLN A 160 33.87 -8.88 27.75
N PRO A 161 35.14 -9.28 27.67
CA PRO A 161 35.84 -9.34 26.40
C PRO A 161 35.22 -10.44 25.54
N ARG A 162 35.06 -10.13 24.26
CA ARG A 162 34.53 -11.05 23.24
C ARG A 162 35.25 -12.40 23.22
N ASP A 163 36.53 -12.40 23.58
CA ASP A 163 37.39 -13.59 23.63
C ASP A 163 36.96 -14.61 24.70
N SER A 164 36.25 -14.17 25.75
CA SER A 164 35.69 -15.05 26.79
C SER A 164 34.64 -16.02 26.23
N PHE A 165 34.02 -15.65 25.11
CA PHE A 165 33.01 -16.47 24.44
C PHE A 165 33.59 -17.33 23.32
N LEU A 166 34.91 -17.33 23.09
CA LEU A 166 35.52 -18.13 22.04
C LEU A 166 35.39 -19.63 22.34
N ILE A 167 34.90 -20.37 21.37
CA ILE A 167 34.98 -21.83 21.36
C ILE A 167 36.38 -22.15 20.83
N SER A 168 37.29 -22.57 21.70
CA SER A 168 38.59 -23.07 21.25
C SER A 168 38.38 -24.32 20.40
N PRO A 169 38.82 -24.34 19.13
CA PRO A 169 38.98 -25.58 18.40
C PRO A 169 40.27 -26.25 18.91
N GLU A 170 40.18 -27.48 19.39
CA GLU A 170 41.36 -28.34 19.59
C GLU A 170 41.84 -28.89 18.25
#